data_AF-A0A2E8VQC1-F1
#
_entry.id   AF-A0A2E8VQC1-F1
#
_cell.length_a   1.000
_cell.length_b   1.000
_cell.length_c   1.000
_cell.angle_alpha   90.00
_cell.angle_beta   90.00
_cell.angle_gamma   90.00
#
_symmetry.space_group_name_H-M   'P 1'
#
loop_
_entity.id
_entity.type
_entity.pdbx_description
1 polymer ?
#
loop_
_entity_poly.entity_id
_entity_poly.type
_entity_poly.pdbx_seq_one_letter_code
_entity_poly.pdbx_strand_id
1 'polypeptide(L)' 'MWPDGTRYVGEVLDGKRSGRGTIFWPDGTRFVGLFRNDLRDHQAP' A
#
# COMPACT_ATOMS: atom_id res chain seq x y z
N MET A 1 10.85 4.05 -0.17
CA MET A 1 10.37 4.58 1.12
C MET A 1 10.06 6.04 0.90
N TRP A 2 8.92 6.50 1.41
CA TRP A 2 8.53 7.89 1.28
C TRP A 2 9.24 8.75 2.34
N PRO A 3 9.32 10.09 2.17
CA PRO A 3 10.03 10.97 3.09
C PRO A 3 9.49 10.95 4.52
N ASP A 4 8.22 10.56 4.67
CA ASP A 4 7.54 10.35 5.95
C ASP A 4 7.94 9.03 6.63
N GLY A 5 8.82 8.21 6.03
CA GLY A 5 9.21 6.90 6.52
C GLY A 5 8.20 5.79 6.20
N THR A 6 7.12 6.11 5.50
CA THR A 6 6.13 5.12 5.07
C THR A 6 6.74 4.24 3.96
N ARG A 7 6.49 2.93 4.06
CA ARG A 7 6.95 1.94 3.09
C ARG A 7 5.76 1.17 2.53
N TYR A 8 5.72 1.01 1.21
CA TYR A 8 4.80 0.11 0.56
C TYR A 8 5.53 -1.13 0.05
N VAL A 9 4.91 -2.30 0.22
CA VAL A 9 5.37 -3.58 -0.32
C VAL A 9 4.16 -4.24 -0.98
N GLY A 10 4.18 -4.39 -2.29
CA GLY A 10 3.06 -4.95 -3.03
C GLY A 10 3.27 -4.83 -4.54
N GLU A 11 2.24 -5.22 -5.29
CA GLU A 11 2.27 -5.14 -6.73
C GLU A 11 2.18 -3.69 -7.21
N VAL A 12 2.95 -3.37 -8.25
CA VAL A 12 2.94 -2.06 -8.91
C VAL A 12 2.77 -2.31 -10.40
N LEU A 13 1.74 -1.70 -10.98
CA LEU A 13 1.43 -1.76 -12.41
C LEU A 13 1.39 -0.33 -12.94
N ASP A 14 2.13 -0.06 -14.03
CA ASP A 14 2.22 1.27 -14.66
C ASP A 14 2.64 2.39 -13.69
N GLY A 15 3.51 2.07 -12.73
CA GLY A 15 3.98 3.01 -11.71
C GLY A 15 2.96 3.29 -10.60
N LYS A 16 1.81 2.62 -10.60
CA LYS A 16 0.76 2.74 -9.59
C LYS A 16 0.61 1.45 -8.79
N ARG A 17 0.25 1.57 -7.51
CA ARG A 17 -0.06 0.40 -6.67
C ARG A 17 -1.26 -0.34 -7.23
N SER A 18 -1.11 -1.65 -7.36
CA SER A 18 -2.12 -2.57 -7.86
C SER A 18 -2.11 -3.84 -7.03
N GLY A 19 -3.15 -4.68 -7.13
CA GLY A 19 -3.20 -5.98 -6.47
C GLY A 19 -3.04 -5.94 -4.95
N ARG A 20 -2.43 -6.99 -4.36
CA ARG A 20 -2.21 -7.06 -2.91
C ARG A 20 -1.00 -6.24 -2.49
N GLY A 21 -1.15 -5.46 -1.42
CA GLY A 21 -0.06 -4.69 -0.85
C GLY A 21 -0.16 -4.49 0.64
N THR A 22 0.98 -4.14 1.23
CA THR A 22 1.13 -3.76 2.63
C THR A 22 1.78 -2.39 2.72
N ILE A 23 1.13 -1.47 3.43
CA ILE A 23 1.72 -0.20 3.86
C ILE A 23 2.24 -0.38 5.27
N PHE A 24 3.48 0.02 5.52
CA PHE A 24 4.11 0.11 6.82
C PHE A 24 4.31 1.58 7.15
N TRP A 25 3.91 1.98 8.35
CA TRP A 25 4.12 3.33 8.86
C TRP A 25 5.26 3.34 9.89
N PRO A 26 5.89 4.51 10.13
CA PRO A 26 6.98 4.64 11.10
C PRO A 26 6.58 4.32 12.54
N ASP A 27 5.29 4.47 12.86
CA ASP A 27 4.73 4.13 14.18
C ASP A 27 4.62 2.61 14.43
N GLY A 28 5.03 1.80 13.45
CA GLY A 28 4.97 0.34 13.50
C GLY A 28 3.62 -0.24 13.08
N THR A 29 2.63 0.60 12.78
CA THR A 29 1.35 0.14 12.23
C THR A 29 1.54 -0.34 10.80
N ARG A 30 0.65 -1.23 10.37
CA ARG A 30 0.62 -1.72 8.99
C ARG A 30 -0.80 -1.90 8.49
N PHE A 31 -1.00 -1.67 7.21
CA PHE A 31 -2.25 -1.94 6.51
C PHE A 31 -2.00 -2.93 5.41
N VAL A 32 -2.74 -4.04 5.43
CA VAL A 32 -2.72 -5.07 4.40
C VAL A 32 -4.04 -4.97 3.65
N GLY A 33 -3.98 -4.82 2.33
CA GLY A 33 -5.19 -4.66 1.54
C GLY A 33 -4.95 -4.76 0.04
N LEU A 34 -6.02 -4.55 -0.72
CA LEU A 34 -5.97 -4.47 -2.17
C LEU A 34 -5.78 -3.00 -2.61
N PHE A 35 -5.08 -2.83 -3.72
CA PHE A 35 -4.78 -1.54 -4.32
C PHE A 35 -5.23 -1.56 -5.77
N ARG A 36 -5.81 -0.45 -6.23
CA ARG A 36 -6.17 -0.25 -7.63
C ARG A 36 -5.87 1.20 -8.02
N ASN A 37 -4.87 1.39 -8.89
CA ASN A 37 -4.44 2.71 -9.34
C ASN A 37 -4.08 3.65 -8.18
N ASP A 38 -3.21 3.20 -7.26
CA ASP A 38 -2.79 3.90 -6.03
C ASP A 38 -3.85 4.05 -4.93
N LEU A 39 -5.12 3.81 -5.25
CA LEU A 39 -6.19 3.84 -4.26
C LEU A 39 -6.21 2.52 -3.49
N ARG A 40 -6.35 2.62 -2.17
CA ARG A 40 -6.72 1.49 -1.33
C ARG A 40 -8.12 1.08 -1.76
N ASP A 41 -8.28 -0.13 -2.27
CA ASP A 41 -9.60 -0.66 -2.59
C ASP A 41 -10.31 -0.93 -1.25
N HIS A 42 -11.49 -0.34 -1.07
CA HIS A 42 -12.24 -0.36 0.19
C HIS A 42 -12.98 -1.69 0.41
N GLN A 43 -12.37 -2.80 0.03
CA GLN A 43 -12.89 -4.14 0.26
C GLN A 43 -11.84 -4.96 0.99
N ALA A 44 -11.68 -4.65 2.29
CA ALA A 44 -11.38 -5.68 3.26
C ALA A 44 -12.72 -6.01 3.94
N PRO A 45 -13.21 -7.27 3.92
CA PRO A 45 -14.32 -7.68 4.78
C PRO A 45 -13.96 -7.55 6.27
#